data_AF-A0A090M0I6-F1
#
_entry.id   AF-A0A090M0I6-F1
#
_cell.length_a   1.000
_cell.length_b   1.000
_cell.length_c   1.000
_cell.angle_alpha   90.00
_cell.angle_beta   90.00
_cell.angle_gamma   90.00
#
_symmetry.space_group_name_H-M   'P 1'
#
loop_
_entity.id
_entity.type
_entity.pdbx_description
1 polymer ?
#
loop_
_entity_poly.entity_id
_entity_poly.type
_entity_poly.pdbx_seq_one_letter_code
_entity_poly.pdbx_strand_id
1 'polypeptide(L)'
;MAPRVTYKRRHAYNTRSNKIMKKRLPGGRLGIAYVKKTTKGAQTPSGDNGRIHGVPRVATQKYSRKHMSKNKKSVSRAYGGVLSGGAVRERIVRAFLVEEQKIVKKVLKLQAAKEGK
;
A
#
# COMPACT_ATOMS: atom_id res chain seq x y z
N MET A 1 -31.75 -9.34 -33.78
CA MET A 1 -30.75 -10.08 -32.96
C MET A 1 -29.94 -9.12 -32.11
N ALA A 2 -29.64 -9.45 -30.85
CA ALA A 2 -28.77 -8.63 -30.01
C ALA A 2 -27.30 -8.66 -30.52
N PRO A 3 -26.53 -7.57 -30.41
CA PRO A 3 -25.13 -7.53 -30.84
C PRO A 3 -24.26 -8.55 -30.07
N ARG A 4 -23.51 -9.38 -30.80
CA ARG A 4 -22.55 -10.34 -30.23
C ARG A 4 -21.13 -9.81 -30.30
N VAL A 5 -20.24 -10.37 -29.47
CA VAL A 5 -18.82 -10.01 -29.43
C VAL A 5 -17.95 -11.25 -29.43
N THR A 6 -16.77 -11.13 -30.03
CA THR A 6 -15.72 -12.16 -30.05
C THR A 6 -14.47 -11.63 -29.34
N TYR A 7 -13.62 -12.53 -28.86
CA TYR A 7 -12.30 -12.15 -28.36
C TYR A 7 -11.44 -11.59 -29.51
N LYS A 8 -10.68 -10.53 -29.26
CA LYS A 8 -9.76 -9.90 -30.22
C LYS A 8 -8.35 -10.51 -30.18
N ARG A 9 -8.00 -11.20 -29.09
CA ARG A 9 -6.73 -11.93 -28.91
C ARG A 9 -6.90 -13.37 -29.39
N ARG A 10 -5.79 -14.01 -29.78
CA ARG A 10 -5.74 -15.44 -30.14
C ARG A 10 -6.18 -16.37 -29.01
N HIS A 11 -6.03 -15.95 -27.75
CA HIS A 11 -6.42 -16.73 -26.58
C HIS A 11 -7.95 -16.74 -26.41
N ALA A 12 -8.56 -17.92 -26.61
CA ALA A 12 -10.02 -18.10 -26.61
C ALA A 12 -10.65 -18.30 -25.21
N TYR A 13 -9.87 -18.63 -24.18
CA TYR A 13 -10.41 -19.01 -22.87
C TYR A 13 -10.68 -17.82 -21.93
N ASN A 14 -11.63 -17.99 -21.01
CA ASN A 14 -12.03 -16.99 -19.99
C ASN A 14 -11.13 -17.06 -18.75
N THR A 15 -9.89 -16.57 -18.86
CA THR A 15 -8.92 -16.56 -17.75
C THR A 15 -8.89 -15.19 -17.04
N ARG A 16 -8.28 -15.14 -15.85
CA ARG A 16 -8.12 -13.88 -15.07
C ARG A 16 -7.36 -12.78 -15.84
N SER A 17 -6.48 -13.14 -16.78
CA SER A 17 -5.72 -12.21 -17.63
C SER A 17 -6.46 -11.83 -18.92
N ASN A 18 -7.53 -12.55 -19.28
CA ASN A 18 -8.31 -12.37 -20.51
C ASN A 18 -9.73 -11.84 -20.26
N LYS A 19 -9.97 -11.24 -19.09
CA LYS A 19 -11.28 -10.63 -18.77
C LYS A 19 -11.57 -9.46 -19.71
N ILE A 20 -12.81 -9.41 -20.20
CA ILE A 20 -13.30 -8.38 -21.14
C ILE A 20 -14.40 -7.55 -20.49
N MET A 21 -14.46 -6.27 -20.89
CA MET A 21 -15.59 -5.39 -20.62
C MET A 21 -16.19 -4.98 -21.95
N LYS A 22 -17.51 -5.16 -22.09
CA LYS A 22 -18.25 -4.73 -23.28
C LYS A 22 -18.47 -3.22 -23.20
N LYS A 23 -18.20 -2.50 -24.28
CA LYS A 23 -18.36 -1.04 -24.39
C LYS A 23 -19.07 -0.68 -25.69
N ARG A 24 -19.94 0.32 -25.64
CA ARG A 24 -20.49 0.93 -26.86
C ARG A 24 -19.42 1.82 -27.49
N LEU A 25 -19.11 1.58 -28.76
CA LEU A 25 -18.13 2.36 -29.50
C LEU A 25 -18.81 3.56 -30.18
N PRO A 26 -18.06 4.61 -30.57
CA PRO A 26 -18.63 5.81 -31.22
C PRO A 26 -19.51 5.52 -32.44
N GLY A 27 -19.25 4.44 -33.19
CA GLY A 27 -20.11 4.00 -34.30
C GLY A 27 -21.31 3.12 -33.90
N GLY A 28 -21.78 3.20 -32.64
CA GLY A 28 -22.95 2.47 -32.14
C GLY A 28 -22.76 0.96 -31.95
N ARG A 29 -21.69 0.37 -32.48
CA ARG A 29 -21.37 -1.07 -32.36
C ARG A 29 -20.91 -1.46 -30.95
N LEU A 30 -21.22 -2.69 -30.55
CA LEU A 30 -20.75 -3.26 -29.29
C LEU A 30 -19.33 -3.81 -29.46
N GLY A 31 -18.36 -3.20 -28.77
CA GLY A 31 -16.97 -3.62 -28.78
C GLY A 31 -16.52 -4.24 -27.45
N ILE A 32 -15.33 -4.85 -27.46
CA ILE A 32 -14.67 -5.32 -26.24
C ILE A 32 -13.41 -4.52 -25.93
N ALA A 33 -13.18 -4.30 -24.63
CA ALA A 33 -11.93 -3.80 -24.06
C ALA A 33 -11.39 -4.83 -23.05
N TYR A 34 -10.09 -5.11 -23.10
CA TYR A 34 -9.45 -5.99 -22.14
C TYR A 34 -9.19 -5.28 -20.82
N VAL A 35 -9.64 -5.88 -19.73
CA VAL A 35 -9.47 -5.34 -18.38
C VAL A 35 -8.21 -5.92 -17.77
N LYS A 36 -7.41 -5.05 -17.13
CA LYS A 36 -6.21 -5.48 -16.40
C LYS A 36 -6.61 -6.03 -15.03
N LYS A 37 -5.79 -6.92 -14.49
CA LYS A 37 -5.99 -7.44 -13.13
C LYS A 37 -5.95 -6.30 -12.10
N THR A 38 -6.87 -6.33 -11.15
CA THR A 38 -6.85 -5.44 -9.99
C THR A 38 -5.70 -5.83 -9.06
N THR A 39 -4.98 -4.86 -8.52
CA THR A 39 -3.83 -5.09 -7.61
C THR A 39 -4.12 -4.52 -6.23
N LYS A 40 -3.58 -5.12 -5.15
CA LYS A 40 -3.78 -4.59 -3.79
C LYS A 40 -3.14 -3.19 -3.59
N GLY A 41 -2.11 -2.84 -4.38
CA GLY A 41 -1.39 -1.57 -4.25
C GLY A 41 -0.35 -1.62 -3.13
N ALA A 42 0.14 -0.45 -2.71
CA ALA A 42 1.08 -0.35 -1.59
C ALA A 42 0.36 -0.69 -0.27
N GLN A 43 0.97 -1.57 0.52
CA GLN A 43 0.44 -2.09 1.78
C GLN A 43 1.54 -1.97 2.85
N THR A 44 1.13 -1.85 4.10
CA THR A 44 2.07 -1.88 5.23
C THR A 44 2.58 -3.29 5.49
N PRO A 45 3.73 -3.45 6.16
CA PRO A 45 4.19 -4.74 6.67
C PRO A 45 3.17 -5.42 7.60
N SER A 46 3.27 -6.75 7.71
CA SER A 46 2.44 -7.57 8.59
C SER A 46 2.55 -7.08 10.04
N GLY A 47 1.43 -6.64 10.61
CA GLY A 47 1.34 -6.07 11.98
C GLY A 47 0.59 -4.74 12.03
N ASP A 48 0.74 -3.91 10.99
CA ASP A 48 0.01 -2.64 10.81
C ASP A 48 -1.15 -2.77 9.80
N ASN A 49 -1.19 -3.91 9.08
CA ASN A 49 -2.26 -4.48 8.23
C ASN A 49 -3.19 -3.47 7.54
N GLY A 50 -2.62 -2.36 7.04
CA GLY A 50 -3.35 -1.22 6.52
C GLY A 50 -2.91 -0.84 5.11
N ARG A 51 -3.85 -0.27 4.36
CA ARG A 51 -3.52 0.41 3.09
C ARG A 51 -2.77 1.70 3.40
N ILE A 52 -1.73 1.99 2.63
CA ILE A 52 -1.02 3.27 2.76
C ILE A 52 -1.81 4.37 2.05
N HIS A 53 -2.47 5.20 2.85
CA HIS A 53 -3.19 6.37 2.35
C HIS A 53 -2.24 7.36 1.66
N GLY A 54 -2.70 8.00 0.59
CA GLY A 54 -1.90 8.93 -0.23
C GLY A 54 -1.04 8.27 -1.31
N VAL A 55 -0.91 6.94 -1.32
CA VAL A 55 -0.18 6.21 -2.37
C VAL A 55 -1.17 5.55 -3.35
N PRO A 56 -1.09 5.81 -4.67
CA PRO A 56 -2.02 5.29 -5.67
C PRO A 56 -2.02 3.76 -5.78
N ARG A 57 -3.20 3.14 -5.81
CA ARG A 57 -3.36 1.70 -6.02
C ARG A 57 -3.14 1.32 -7.49
N VAL A 58 -1.90 1.05 -7.87
CA VAL A 58 -1.53 0.64 -9.22
C VAL A 58 -0.73 -0.67 -9.25
N ALA A 59 -0.51 -1.23 -10.44
CA ALA A 59 0.37 -2.38 -10.63
C ALA A 59 1.84 -1.98 -10.46
N THR A 60 2.69 -2.91 -10.04
CA THR A 60 4.11 -2.68 -9.73
C THR A 60 4.86 -1.94 -10.85
N GLN A 61 4.63 -2.34 -12.11
CA GLN A 61 5.25 -1.69 -13.28
C GLN A 61 4.91 -0.19 -13.39
N LYS A 62 3.73 0.25 -12.93
CA LYS A 62 3.29 1.65 -12.97
C LYS A 62 3.91 2.51 -11.88
N TYR A 63 4.53 1.92 -10.86
CA TYR A 63 5.37 2.65 -9.91
C TYR A 63 6.78 2.94 -10.43
N SER A 64 7.16 2.44 -11.62
CA SER A 64 8.44 2.80 -12.24
C SER A 64 8.57 4.32 -12.45
N ARG A 65 9.80 4.84 -12.46
CA ARG A 65 10.09 6.28 -12.71
C ARG A 65 9.55 6.76 -14.06
N LYS A 66 9.47 5.88 -15.06
CA LYS A 66 8.91 6.16 -16.39
C LYS A 66 7.42 6.54 -16.36
N HIS A 67 6.66 6.02 -15.38
CA HIS A 67 5.19 6.16 -15.35
C HIS A 67 4.68 7.09 -14.24
N MET A 68 5.48 7.32 -13.20
CA MET A 68 5.05 8.06 -12.02
C MET A 68 6.23 8.79 -11.38
N SER A 69 6.00 10.06 -11.01
CA SER A 69 6.92 10.91 -10.26
C SER A 69 7.12 10.41 -8.82
N LYS A 70 8.22 10.83 -8.17
CA LYS A 70 8.58 10.37 -6.81
C LYS A 70 7.52 10.76 -5.77
N ASN A 71 7.01 12.00 -5.83
CA ASN A 71 6.03 12.53 -4.87
C ASN A 71 4.72 11.72 -4.82
N LYS A 72 4.32 11.07 -5.92
CA LYS A 72 3.12 10.23 -5.98
C LYS A 72 3.33 8.84 -5.35
N LYS A 73 4.56 8.46 -5.01
CA LYS A 73 4.90 7.11 -4.51
C LYS A 73 5.05 7.05 -3.00
N SER A 74 5.12 8.19 -2.33
CA SER A 74 5.39 8.31 -0.90
C SER A 74 4.54 9.41 -0.28
N VAL A 75 4.49 9.43 1.05
CA VAL A 75 3.87 10.51 1.83
C VAL A 75 4.97 11.28 2.54
N SER A 76 4.80 12.60 2.70
CA SER A 76 5.77 13.46 3.38
C SER A 76 5.71 13.27 4.91
N ARG A 77 6.25 12.14 5.41
CA ARG A 77 6.43 11.82 6.83
C ARG A 77 7.52 10.76 7.01
N ALA A 78 7.97 10.56 8.25
CA ALA A 78 8.81 9.40 8.61
C ALA A 78 8.14 8.08 8.19
N TYR A 79 8.92 7.19 7.56
CA TYR A 79 8.44 5.92 6.98
C TYR A 79 7.26 6.06 6.00
N GLY A 80 7.10 7.22 5.37
CA GLY A 80 6.04 7.46 4.38
C GLY A 80 6.16 6.53 3.18
N GLY A 81 5.08 5.81 2.86
CA GLY A 81 5.09 4.79 1.80
C GLY A 81 5.46 3.39 2.29
N VAL A 82 5.78 3.22 3.58
CA VAL A 82 6.08 1.91 4.21
C VAL A 82 5.12 1.62 5.35
N LEU A 83 4.99 2.54 6.30
CA LEU A 83 4.12 2.38 7.48
C LEU A 83 2.87 3.24 7.39
N SER A 84 1.81 2.85 8.11
CA SER A 84 0.63 3.69 8.33
C SER A 84 0.98 4.88 9.23
N GLY A 85 0.11 5.90 9.26
CA GLY A 85 0.27 7.00 10.22
C GLY A 85 0.16 6.52 11.68
N GLY A 86 -0.71 5.53 11.93
CA GLY A 86 -0.92 4.94 13.25
C GLY A 86 0.33 4.24 13.78
N ALA A 87 0.94 3.35 12.99
CA ALA A 87 2.15 2.65 13.41
C ALA A 87 3.35 3.58 13.58
N VAL A 88 3.45 4.65 12.79
CA VAL A 88 4.51 5.67 13.00
C VAL A 88 4.31 6.34 14.36
N ARG A 89 3.08 6.73 14.71
CA ARG A 89 2.77 7.32 16.02
C ARG A 89 3.08 6.35 17.15
N GLU A 90 2.65 5.09 17.05
CA GLU A 90 2.91 4.07 18.06
C GLU A 90 4.41 3.86 18.29
N ARG A 91 5.21 3.79 17.22
CA ARG A 91 6.68 3.67 17.33
C ARG A 91 7.31 4.87 18.04
N ILE A 92 6.86 6.08 17.72
CA ILE A 92 7.36 7.31 18.36
C ILE A 92 7.05 7.29 19.86
N VAL A 93 5.79 7.03 20.23
CA VAL A 93 5.36 6.99 21.63
C VAL A 93 6.05 5.85 22.39
N ARG A 94 6.15 4.66 21.80
CA ARG A 94 6.84 3.52 22.42
C ARG A 94 8.33 3.81 22.63
N ALA A 95 9.00 4.41 21.66
CA ALA A 95 10.42 4.78 21.79
C ALA A 95 10.62 5.77 22.94
N PHE A 96 9.76 6.80 23.03
CA PHE A 96 9.79 7.76 24.12
C PHE A 96 9.60 7.09 25.49
N LEU A 97 8.53 6.31 25.68
CA LEU A 97 8.23 5.66 26.95
C LEU A 97 9.32 4.68 27.40
N VAL A 98 9.94 3.97 26.45
CA VAL A 98 11.05 3.05 26.76
C VAL A 98 12.27 3.80 27.25
N GLU A 99 12.59 4.96 26.69
CA GLU A 99 13.69 5.80 27.18
C GLU A 99 13.38 6.40 28.56
N GLU A 100 12.17 6.91 28.78
CA GLU A 100 11.73 7.39 30.10
C GLU A 100 11.85 6.28 31.17
N GLN A 101 11.38 5.07 30.85
CA GLN A 101 11.47 3.92 31.74
C GLN A 101 12.92 3.53 32.05
N LYS A 102 13.84 3.63 31.07
CA LYS A 102 15.27 3.36 31.28
C LYS A 102 15.89 4.35 32.27
N ILE A 103 15.55 5.64 32.15
CA ILE A 103 16.03 6.69 33.07
C ILE A 103 15.54 6.42 34.48
N VAL A 104 14.23 6.18 34.66
CA VAL A 104 13.65 5.86 35.97
C VAL A 104 14.33 4.63 36.58
N LYS A 105 14.51 3.56 35.79
CA LYS A 105 15.19 2.34 36.25
C LYS A 105 16.64 2.59 36.65
N LYS A 106 17.34 3.52 36.00
CA LYS A 106 18.71 3.90 36.35
C LYS A 106 18.75 4.68 37.67
N VAL A 107 17.84 5.64 37.86
CA VAL A 107 17.74 6.43 39.09
C VAL A 107 17.41 5.56 40.30
N LEU A 108 16.42 4.68 40.19
CA LEU A 108 16.04 3.76 41.28
C LEU A 108 17.20 2.84 41.68
N LYS A 109 17.97 2.34 40.71
CA LYS A 109 19.18 1.55 40.99
C LYS A 109 20.26 2.33 41.75
N LEU A 110 20.45 3.61 41.41
CA LEU A 110 21.42 4.47 42.09
C LEU A 110 20.99 4.81 43.51
N GLN A 111 19.69 5.00 43.76
CA GLN A 111 19.14 5.23 45.10
C GLN A 111 19.29 4.00 45.99
N ALA A 112 18.89 2.81 45.49
CA ALA A 112 19.04 1.56 46.23
C ALA A 112 20.51 1.25 46.57
N ALA A 113 21.45 1.58 45.67
CA ALA A 113 22.89 1.43 45.93
C ALA A 113 23.45 2.43 46.95
N LYS A 114 22.78 3.56 47.18
CA LYS A 114 23.15 4.54 48.22
C LYS A 114 22.59 4.17 49.59
N GLU A 115 21.38 3.62 49.67
CA GLU A 115 20.73 3.23 50.93
C GLU A 115 21.23 1.88 51.49
N GLY A 116 21.76 1.01 50.63
CA GLY A 116 22.40 -0.26 51.05
C GLY A 116 23.84 -0.11 51.55
N LYS A 117 24.29 1.12 51.83
CA LYS A 117 25.58 1.48 52.44
C LYS A 117 25.32 2.23 53.73
#